data_AF-A0A6V7JN34-F1
#
_entry.id   AF-A0A6V7JN34-F1
#
_cell.length_a   1.000
_cell.length_b   1.000
_cell.length_c   1.000
_cell.angle_alpha   90.00
_cell.angle_beta   90.00
_cell.angle_gamma   90.00
#
_symmetry.space_group_name_H-M   'P 1'
#
loop_
_entity.id
_entity.type
_entity.pdbx_description
1 polymer ?
#
loop_
_entity_poly.entity_id
_entity_poly.type
_entity_poly.pdbx_seq_one_letter_code
_entity_poly.pdbx_strand_id
1 'polypeptide(L)'
;ATFDMAYEVGASLSIRNNQHLTPLTLAAKLARIDMFFHIMNIEREIYWQIGSITCAAYPLSQVDTIDVNDGTINNNSALNLVVFG
;
A
#
# COMPACT_ATOMS: atom_id res chain seq x y z
N ALA A 1 14.42 7.79 4.62
CA ALA A 1 15.06 9.13 4.57
C ALA A 1 14.36 10.05 3.57
N THR A 2 14.55 9.92 2.24
CA THR A 2 13.88 10.82 1.27
C THR A 2 12.38 10.56 1.12
N PHE A 3 11.95 9.30 1.16
CA PHE A 3 10.53 8.94 1.07
C PHE A 3 9.73 9.48 2.25
N ASP A 4 10.23 9.26 3.48
CA ASP A 4 9.61 9.75 4.71
C ASP A 4 9.48 11.26 4.71
N MET A 5 10.55 11.96 4.35
CA MET A 5 10.54 13.42 4.26
C MET A 5 9.48 13.92 3.27
N ALA A 6 9.35 13.28 2.10
CA ALA A 6 8.34 13.65 1.12
C ALA A 6 6.91 13.44 1.67
N TYR A 7 6.67 12.31 2.34
CA TYR A 7 5.38 12.02 2.96
C TYR A 7 5.06 13.02 4.09
N GLU A 8 6.03 13.30 4.97
CA GLU A 8 5.90 14.24 6.09
C GLU A 8 5.61 15.68 5.64
N VAL A 9 6.15 16.12 4.48
CA VAL A 9 5.85 17.45 3.92
C VAL A 9 4.57 17.48 3.05
N GLY A 10 3.80 16.38 3.02
CA GLY A 10 2.47 16.34 2.42
C GLY A 10 2.35 15.63 1.07
N ALA A 11 3.34 14.82 0.66
CA ALA A 11 3.17 13.95 -0.50
C ALA A 11 2.05 12.92 -0.25
N SER A 12 1.24 12.65 -1.28
CA SER A 12 0.12 11.72 -1.18
C SER A 12 0.45 10.34 -1.75
N LEU A 13 0.08 9.28 -1.00
CA LEU A 13 0.21 7.88 -1.40
C LEU A 13 -0.88 7.41 -2.36
N SER A 14 -1.93 8.21 -2.59
CA SER A 14 -3.02 7.85 -3.50
C SER A 14 -2.76 8.26 -4.96
N ILE A 15 -1.68 8.97 -5.24
CA ILE A 15 -1.34 9.47 -6.58
C ILE A 15 -0.92 8.29 -7.46
N ARG A 16 -1.44 8.24 -8.69
CA ARG A 16 -1.13 7.19 -9.66
C ARG A 16 -0.20 7.69 -10.77
N ASN A 17 0.69 6.83 -11.23
CA ASN A 17 1.53 7.11 -12.41
C ASN A 17 0.77 6.84 -13.72
N ASN A 18 1.45 7.00 -14.87
CA ASN A 18 0.88 6.74 -16.21
C ASN A 18 0.46 5.27 -16.44
N GLN A 19 0.88 4.34 -15.58
CA GLN A 19 0.45 2.94 -15.60
C GLN A 19 -0.70 2.68 -14.62
N HIS A 20 -1.30 3.74 -14.05
CA HIS A 20 -2.35 3.67 -13.04
C HIS A 20 -1.94 3.00 -11.72
N LEU A 21 -0.64 2.99 -11.40
CA LEU A 21 -0.09 2.42 -10.17
C LEU A 21 0.16 3.50 -9.11
N THR A 22 -0.29 3.24 -7.89
CA THR A 22 0.10 3.96 -6.66
C THR A 22 1.55 3.61 -6.27
N PRO A 23 2.21 4.37 -5.37
CA PRO A 23 3.53 4.01 -4.87
C PRO A 23 3.60 2.59 -4.30
N LEU A 24 2.55 2.12 -3.59
CA LEU A 24 2.46 0.77 -3.04
C LEU A 24 2.45 -0.30 -4.15
N THR A 25 1.56 -0.16 -5.12
CA THR A 25 1.39 -1.13 -6.22
C THR A 25 2.56 -1.09 -7.21
N LEU A 26 3.18 0.08 -7.39
CA LEU A 26 4.44 0.22 -8.13
C LEU A 26 5.60 -0.49 -7.41
N ALA A 27 5.69 -0.37 -6.08
CA ALA A 27 6.69 -1.09 -5.31
C ALA A 27 6.51 -2.62 -5.42
N ALA A 28 5.26 -3.10 -5.41
CA ALA A 28 4.92 -4.50 -5.65
C ALA A 28 5.38 -4.95 -7.04
N LYS A 29 5.00 -4.23 -8.10
CA LYS A 29 5.36 -4.56 -9.49
C LYS A 29 6.88 -4.57 -9.74
N LEU A 30 7.62 -3.68 -9.08
CA LEU A 30 9.09 -3.59 -9.21
C LEU A 30 9.84 -4.53 -8.25
N ALA A 31 9.13 -5.41 -7.53
CA ALA A 31 9.69 -6.31 -6.51
C ALA A 31 10.54 -5.59 -5.44
N ARG A 32 10.16 -4.36 -5.07
CA ARG A 32 10.85 -3.56 -4.04
C ARG A 32 10.27 -3.87 -2.66
N ILE A 33 10.61 -5.05 -2.13
CA ILE A 33 10.06 -5.62 -0.89
C ILE A 33 10.17 -4.66 0.30
N ASP A 34 11.34 -4.06 0.52
CA ASP A 34 11.55 -3.15 1.65
C ASP A 34 10.64 -1.93 1.56
N MET A 35 10.52 -1.33 0.37
CA MET A 35 9.66 -0.17 0.14
C MET A 35 8.17 -0.53 0.25
N PHE A 36 7.78 -1.71 -0.23
CA PHE A 36 6.42 -2.21 -0.10
C PHE A 36 5.98 -2.30 1.37
N PHE A 37 6.78 -2.96 2.21
CA PHE A 37 6.48 -3.05 3.64
C PHE A 37 6.63 -1.71 4.37
N HIS A 38 7.54 -0.85 3.91
CA HIS A 38 7.66 0.50 4.45
C HIS A 38 6.38 1.32 4.24
N ILE A 39 5.83 1.31 3.02
CA ILE A 39 4.56 2.00 2.71
C ILE A 39 3.40 1.38 3.49
N MET A 40 3.29 0.05 3.56
CA MET A 40 2.28 -0.62 4.38
C MET A 40 2.33 -0.20 5.84
N ASN A 41 3.53 -0.05 6.42
CA ASN A 41 3.69 0.40 7.80
C ASN A 41 3.27 1.86 8.01
N ILE A 42 3.37 2.71 6.99
CA ILE A 42 2.90 4.10 7.02
C ILE A 42 1.36 4.14 6.93
N GLU A 43 0.75 3.33 6.06
CA GLU A 43 -0.71 3.33 5.85
C GLU A 43 -1.51 2.61 6.93
N ARG A 44 -0.86 1.90 7.86
CA ARG A 44 -1.56 1.15 8.90
C ARG A 44 -2.22 2.08 9.91
N GLU A 45 -3.38 1.65 10.39
CA GLU A 45 -4.06 2.27 11.52
C GLU A 45 -3.86 1.42 12.77
N ILE A 46 -3.37 2.01 13.87
CA ILE A 46 -3.20 1.31 15.15
C ILE A 46 -4.47 1.50 15.98
N TYR A 47 -5.22 0.42 16.21
CA TYR A 47 -6.44 0.47 17.02
C TYR A 47 -6.15 0.47 18.52
N TRP A 48 -5.23 -0.39 18.96
CA TRP A 48 -4.81 -0.45 20.36
C TRP A 48 -3.43 -1.08 20.49
N GLN A 49 -2.77 -0.76 21.61
CA GLN A 49 -1.50 -1.35 22.00
C GLN A 49 -1.48 -1.60 23.52
N ILE A 50 -1.13 -2.81 23.93
CA ILE A 50 -0.95 -3.18 25.34
C ILE A 50 0.44 -3.79 25.50
N GLY A 51 1.36 -3.03 26.10
CA GLY A 51 2.77 -3.42 26.21
C GLY A 51 3.38 -3.66 24.82
N SER A 52 3.79 -4.90 24.56
CA SER A 52 4.36 -5.35 23.28
C SER A 52 3.32 -5.85 22.26
N ILE A 53 2.04 -5.96 22.63
CA ILE A 53 0.98 -6.45 21.74
C ILE A 53 0.32 -5.26 21.06
N THR A 54 0.23 -5.28 19.73
CA THR A 54 -0.39 -4.22 18.94
C THR A 54 -1.45 -4.81 18.02
N CYS A 55 -2.63 -4.19 17.96
CA CYS A 55 -3.61 -4.43 16.91
C CYS A 55 -3.53 -3.28 15.91
N ALA A 56 -3.24 -3.63 14.64
CA ALA A 56 -3.20 -2.68 13.54
C ALA A 56 -4.03 -3.21 12.36
N ALA A 57 -4.74 -2.30 11.69
CA ALA A 57 -5.43 -2.56 10.45
C ALA A 57 -4.65 -1.98 9.27
N TYR A 58 -4.71 -2.66 8.13
CA TYR A 58 -4.10 -2.22 6.88
C TYR A 58 -5.20 -2.00 5.83
N PRO A 59 -5.19 -0.87 5.10
CA PRO A 59 -6.17 -0.63 4.04
C PRO A 59 -6.09 -1.69 2.94
N LEU A 60 -7.22 -2.30 2.58
CA LEU A 60 -7.24 -3.37 1.58
C LEU A 60 -7.41 -2.86 0.14
N SER A 61 -7.82 -1.62 -0.07
CA SER A 61 -8.20 -1.08 -1.39
C SER A 61 -7.12 -1.18 -2.48
N GLN A 62 -5.84 -1.22 -2.10
CA GLN A 62 -4.70 -1.36 -3.02
C GLN A 62 -4.02 -2.73 -2.91
N VAL A 63 -4.39 -3.53 -1.91
CA VAL A 63 -3.78 -4.83 -1.62
C VAL A 63 -4.60 -5.96 -2.21
N ASP A 64 -5.90 -5.96 -1.93
CA ASP A 64 -6.83 -7.03 -2.29
C ASP A 64 -7.18 -7.00 -3.78
N THR A 65 -7.47 -8.19 -4.33
CA THR A 65 -7.83 -8.36 -5.74
C THR A 65 -9.26 -7.93 -6.04
N ILE A 66 -10.06 -7.59 -5.04
CA ILE A 66 -11.45 -7.12 -5.18
C ILE A 66 -11.52 -5.62 -4.90
N ASP A 67 -12.10 -4.85 -5.82
CA ASP A 67 -12.34 -3.42 -5.64
C ASP A 67 -13.45 -3.17 -4.60
N VAL A 68 -13.19 -2.25 -3.68
CA VAL A 68 -14.09 -1.95 -2.54
C VAL A 68 -15.37 -1.23 -2.94
N ASN A 69 -15.42 -0.59 -4.12
CA ASN A 69 -16.56 0.22 -4.55
C ASN A 69 -17.53 -0.57 -5.43
N ASP A 70 -17.02 -1.42 -6.33
CA ASP A 70 -17.84 -2.13 -7.32
C ASP A 70 -17.73 -3.67 -7.24
N GLY A 71 -16.83 -4.21 -6.42
CA GLY A 71 -16.64 -5.65 -6.25
C GLY A 71 -15.99 -6.35 -7.44
N THR A 72 -15.49 -5.61 -8.43
CA THR A 72 -14.81 -6.17 -9.59
C THR A 72 -13.36 -6.55 -9.29
N ILE A 73 -12.72 -7.28 -10.21
CA ILE A 73 -11.30 -7.65 -10.04
C ILE A 73 -10.41 -6.43 -10.30
N ASN A 74 -9.66 -6.04 -9.28
CA ASN A 74 -8.60 -5.03 -9.37
C ASN A 74 -7.30 -5.66 -9.90
N ASN A 75 -7.07 -5.51 -11.20
CA ASN A 75 -5.85 -5.99 -11.87
C ASN A 75 -4.58 -5.22 -11.47
N ASN A 76 -4.73 -4.05 -10.85
CA ASN A 76 -3.61 -3.25 -10.34
C ASN A 76 -3.38 -3.44 -8.84
N SER A 77 -4.09 -4.38 -8.19
CA SER A 77 -3.89 -4.70 -6.78
C SER A 77 -2.50 -5.30 -6.54
N ALA A 78 -1.95 -5.10 -5.34
CA ALA A 78 -0.65 -5.66 -4.98
C ALA A 78 -0.64 -7.18 -5.13
N LEU A 79 -1.69 -7.88 -4.68
CA LEU A 79 -1.78 -9.34 -4.80
C LEU A 79 -1.82 -9.80 -6.27
N ASN A 80 -2.51 -9.10 -7.17
CA ASN A 80 -2.52 -9.45 -8.59
C ASN A 80 -1.14 -9.22 -9.22
N LEU A 81 -0.53 -8.06 -8.98
CA LEU A 81 0.76 -7.68 -9.53
C LEU A 81 1.91 -8.59 -9.06
N VAL A 82 1.88 -9.07 -7.82
CA VAL A 82 2.91 -10.00 -7.31
C VAL A 82 2.85 -11.36 -8.02
N VAL A 83 1.66 -11.80 -8.43
CA VAL A 83 1.48 -13.13 -9.05
C VAL A 83 1.64 -13.08 -10.56
N PHE A 84 1.13 -12.03 -11.22
CA PHE A 84 0.98 -11.97 -12.68
C PHE A 84 1.68 -10.78 -13.34
N GLY A 85 2.23 -9.83 -12.57
CA GLY A 85 2.66 -8.51 -13.03
C GLY A 85 4.13 -8.34 -13.40
#